data_AF-A0A2P5AIL8-F1
#
_entry.id   AF-A0A2P5AIL8-F1
#
_cell.length_a   1.000
_cell.length_b   1.000
_cell.length_c   1.000
_cell.angle_alpha   90.00
_cell.angle_beta   90.00
_cell.angle_gamma   90.00
#
_symmetry.space_group_name_H-M   'P 1'
#
loop_
_entity.id
_entity.type
_entity.pdbx_description
1 polymer ?
#
loop_
_entity_poly.entity_id
_entity_poly.type
_entity_poly.pdbx_seq_one_letter_code
_entity_poly.pdbx_strand_id
1 'polypeptide(L)'
;MEALFVNQSLSRLKILLSLNLTSTSSFTPQSIRLRPAQKPSLTTVSVIQNQEKQFQETTKTIPLDKKVKVNEDESYGEVSKIIGSRALEGGTGMEYLIEWKDGHTPSWVPSDYIAKDVVAEYETPWWTAAKKADENALKQLIEADDGRDVDTVDPDGRTALLFVSGLGSEPCVRLLAEAGADLDHRDNSGGLTSLHMAAGYARPGVAKLLLELGADPEAEDDRRRTPLDLAREILKVTPKGNPMQFGRRIGLEGVIGALEGAVFEYAEVQEIMEKRGKGNNVEYLVRWKDGEVNEWVKARYVAEDLVRDYEAGLEYAVAEGVVGKRVGDDGKNEYLVKWTDTDEATWEPEENVDPDLINEFEQGQNGKVNVEAEPSKDGR
;
A
#
# COMPACT_ATOMS: atom_id res chain seq x y z
N MET A 1 20.73 -18.34 -11.57
CA MET A 1 19.68 -18.73 -10.60
C MET A 1 19.57 -17.57 -9.65
N GLU A 2 18.67 -16.64 -9.97
CA GLU A 2 18.41 -15.46 -9.14
C GLU A 2 17.47 -15.89 -8.02
N ALA A 3 17.91 -15.68 -6.78
CA ALA A 3 17.06 -15.77 -5.61
C ALA A 3 17.00 -14.36 -5.02
N LEU A 4 15.90 -13.67 -5.32
CA LEU A 4 15.44 -12.51 -4.58
C LEU A 4 14.22 -13.00 -3.79
N PHE A 5 14.35 -13.11 -2.47
CA PHE A 5 13.24 -13.20 -1.52
C PHE A 5 13.23 -11.85 -0.80
N VAL A 6 12.21 -11.00 -1.03
CA VAL A 6 10.91 -10.91 -0.33
C VAL A 6 11.11 -10.56 1.15
N ASN A 7 10.80 -9.30 1.48
CA ASN A 7 10.72 -8.82 2.85
C ASN A 7 9.40 -9.32 3.46
N GLN A 8 9.47 -10.09 4.55
CA GLN A 8 8.30 -10.55 5.28
C GLN A 8 7.93 -9.50 6.33
N SER A 9 6.70 -8.96 6.21
CA SER A 9 5.84 -8.48 7.30
C SER A 9 6.52 -7.79 8.49
N LEU A 10 6.41 -6.46 8.56
CA LEU A 10 6.29 -5.74 9.83
C LEU A 10 5.12 -4.75 9.76
N SER A 11 3.92 -5.31 9.93
CA SER A 11 2.77 -4.58 10.42
C SER A 11 3.06 -4.12 11.87
N ARG A 12 3.65 -2.93 12.06
CA ARG A 12 3.59 -2.15 13.31
C ARG A 12 4.36 -0.84 13.18
N LEU A 13 3.64 0.24 12.92
CA LEU A 13 3.96 1.53 13.54
C LEU A 13 2.68 2.32 13.78
N LYS A 14 2.47 2.63 15.06
CA LYS A 14 1.40 3.48 15.56
C LYS A 14 1.63 4.90 15.02
N ILE A 15 0.72 5.36 14.18
CA ILE A 15 0.63 6.78 13.84
C ILE A 15 0.07 7.49 15.08
N LEU A 16 0.87 8.38 15.68
CA LEU A 16 0.39 9.36 16.65
C LEU A 16 -0.47 10.39 15.91
N LEU A 17 -1.78 10.19 15.96
CA LEU A 17 -2.76 11.15 15.45
C LEU A 17 -2.90 12.30 16.47
N SER A 18 -2.25 13.43 16.24
CA SER A 18 -2.62 14.68 16.92
C SER A 18 -3.74 15.38 16.14
N LEU A 19 -4.98 14.98 16.38
CA LEU A 19 -6.15 15.76 15.99
C LEU A 19 -6.77 16.39 17.24
N ASN A 20 -6.52 17.69 17.40
CA ASN A 20 -7.32 18.54 18.28
C ASN A 20 -8.69 18.75 17.63
N LEU A 21 -9.69 17.97 18.00
CA LEU A 21 -11.09 18.31 17.79
C LEU A 21 -11.86 18.04 19.08
N THR A 22 -12.21 19.13 19.76
CA THR A 22 -13.12 19.11 20.91
C THR A 22 -14.52 18.71 20.44
N SER A 23 -15.00 17.56 20.88
CA SER A 23 -16.44 17.29 20.96
C SER A 23 -16.71 16.42 22.18
N THR A 24 -17.54 16.95 23.07
CA THR A 24 -17.98 16.30 24.29
C THR A 24 -19.27 15.54 23.99
N SER A 25 -19.30 14.23 24.25
CA SER A 25 -20.32 13.63 25.11
C SER A 25 -20.14 12.12 25.21
N SER A 26 -20.31 11.68 26.44
CA SER A 26 -19.92 10.43 27.05
C SER A 26 -20.92 9.30 26.82
N PHE A 27 -20.45 8.09 26.48
CA PHE A 27 -21.11 6.85 26.92
C PHE A 27 -20.08 5.76 27.24
N THR A 28 -20.29 5.12 28.39
CA THR A 28 -19.40 4.21 29.12
C THR A 28 -19.45 2.77 28.60
N PRO A 29 -18.34 2.00 28.59
CA PRO A 29 -18.39 0.57 28.33
C PRO A 29 -18.40 -0.22 29.65
N GLN A 30 -19.41 -1.08 29.85
CA GLN A 30 -19.35 -2.12 30.89
C GLN A 30 -18.80 -3.43 30.30
N SER A 31 -17.84 -3.99 31.02
CA SER A 31 -17.11 -5.22 30.75
C SER A 31 -17.86 -6.43 31.33
N ILE A 32 -17.91 -7.58 30.64
CA ILE A 32 -18.28 -8.85 31.29
C ILE A 32 -17.37 -10.00 30.85
N ARG A 33 -16.86 -10.71 31.87
CA ARG A 33 -16.01 -11.90 31.86
C ARG A 33 -16.78 -13.20 31.56
N LEU A 34 -16.05 -14.22 31.12
CA LEU A 34 -16.50 -15.60 30.88
C LEU A 34 -16.25 -16.57 32.06
N ARG A 35 -17.12 -17.62 32.11
CA ARG A 35 -17.05 -18.98 32.76
C ARG A 35 -17.76 -19.21 34.13
N PRO A 36 -18.16 -20.47 34.49
CA PRO A 36 -18.78 -21.57 33.70
C PRO A 36 -19.95 -22.36 34.39
N ALA A 37 -20.70 -23.12 33.56
CA ALA A 37 -21.46 -24.38 33.76
C ALA A 37 -22.43 -24.66 34.94
N GLN A 38 -23.72 -24.95 34.64
CA GLN A 38 -24.40 -26.28 34.76
C GLN A 38 -25.91 -26.21 34.36
N LYS A 39 -26.45 -27.33 33.84
CA LYS A 39 -27.80 -27.55 33.25
C LYS A 39 -28.93 -27.57 34.32
N PRO A 40 -30.25 -27.43 34.00
CA PRO A 40 -31.04 -28.54 33.42
C PRO A 40 -32.25 -28.19 32.50
N SER A 41 -32.62 -29.20 31.70
CA SER A 41 -33.98 -29.68 31.33
C SER A 41 -34.99 -28.85 30.50
N LEU A 42 -35.16 -29.33 29.25
CA LEU A 42 -36.39 -29.56 28.47
C LEU A 42 -37.68 -28.78 28.82
N THR A 43 -38.18 -27.94 27.89
CA THR A 43 -39.41 -28.19 27.11
C THR A 43 -39.61 -27.13 26.00
N THR A 44 -39.77 -27.62 24.76
CA THR A 44 -40.60 -27.12 23.64
C THR A 44 -40.78 -25.61 23.41
N VAL A 45 -40.43 -25.13 22.21
CA VAL A 45 -41.35 -24.72 21.11
C VAL A 45 -40.59 -23.86 20.08
N SER A 46 -40.49 -24.42 18.87
CA SER A 46 -40.35 -23.81 17.53
C SER A 46 -39.44 -22.61 17.26
N VAL A 47 -38.64 -22.79 16.20
CA VAL A 47 -38.23 -21.89 15.11
C VAL A 47 -36.73 -22.06 14.88
N ILE A 48 -36.34 -22.18 13.60
CA ILE A 48 -34.98 -22.42 13.07
C ILE A 48 -34.49 -23.88 13.09
N GLN A 49 -34.74 -24.60 12.00
CA GLN A 49 -33.79 -25.57 11.44
C GLN A 49 -34.33 -26.07 10.09
N ASN A 50 -33.98 -25.39 9.00
CA ASN A 50 -34.11 -26.01 7.67
C ASN A 50 -33.12 -25.46 6.64
N GLN A 51 -31.87 -25.20 7.04
CA GLN A 51 -30.79 -24.87 6.10
C GLN A 51 -29.60 -25.84 6.09
N GLU A 52 -29.57 -26.87 6.93
CA GLU A 52 -28.46 -27.84 6.94
C GLU A 52 -28.79 -29.24 6.41
N LYS A 53 -29.96 -29.44 5.78
CA LYS A 53 -30.29 -30.74 5.16
C LYS A 53 -30.23 -30.80 3.63
N GLN A 54 -29.96 -29.69 2.94
CA GLN A 54 -29.94 -29.69 1.47
C GLN A 54 -28.56 -29.89 0.83
N PHE A 55 -27.47 -29.94 1.60
CA PHE A 55 -26.12 -30.06 1.03
C PHE A 55 -25.55 -31.48 0.94
N GLN A 56 -26.32 -32.54 1.23
CA GLN A 56 -25.80 -33.93 1.19
C GLN A 56 -26.58 -34.95 0.35
N GLU A 57 -27.61 -34.56 -0.42
CA GLU A 57 -28.36 -35.54 -1.24
C GLU A 57 -28.54 -35.13 -2.71
N THR A 58 -27.46 -34.79 -3.42
CA THR A 58 -27.48 -34.79 -4.91
C THR A 58 -26.17 -35.24 -5.53
N THR A 59 -25.60 -36.34 -5.02
CA THR A 59 -24.76 -37.21 -5.87
C THR A 59 -25.16 -38.66 -5.65
N LYS A 60 -26.18 -39.11 -6.40
CA LYS A 60 -26.30 -40.48 -6.91
C LYS A 60 -27.50 -40.61 -7.84
N THR A 61 -27.15 -40.85 -9.10
CA THR A 61 -27.92 -41.47 -10.18
C THR A 61 -29.08 -42.35 -9.74
N ILE A 62 -30.30 -42.09 -10.26
CA ILE A 62 -31.41 -43.07 -10.27
C ILE A 62 -32.11 -43.04 -11.65
N PRO A 63 -32.56 -44.21 -12.17
CA PRO A 63 -33.02 -44.40 -13.54
C PRO A 63 -34.51 -44.10 -13.78
N LEU A 64 -34.84 -44.06 -15.07
CA LEU A 64 -36.14 -43.99 -15.71
C LEU A 64 -37.21 -44.90 -15.05
N ASP A 65 -38.25 -44.26 -14.52
CA ASP A 65 -39.64 -44.71 -14.30
C ASP A 65 -40.17 -44.36 -12.90
N LYS A 66 -40.75 -43.16 -12.81
CA LYS A 66 -41.94 -42.82 -12.02
C LYS A 66 -42.34 -41.39 -12.38
N LYS A 67 -43.54 -41.24 -12.92
CA LYS A 67 -44.21 -39.94 -13.11
C LYS A 67 -44.26 -39.21 -11.76
N VAL A 68 -43.31 -38.31 -11.53
CA VAL A 68 -43.44 -37.24 -10.57
C VAL A 68 -44.33 -36.20 -11.24
N LYS A 69 -45.50 -35.92 -10.66
CA LYS A 69 -46.24 -34.71 -10.98
C LYS A 69 -45.36 -33.55 -10.56
N VAL A 70 -44.74 -32.90 -11.54
CA VAL A 70 -44.19 -31.55 -11.39
C VAL A 70 -45.40 -30.67 -11.09
N ASN A 71 -45.43 -30.01 -9.94
CA ASN A 71 -46.34 -28.90 -9.73
C ASN A 71 -45.79 -27.73 -10.57
N GLU A 72 -46.38 -27.52 -11.74
CA GLU A 72 -46.04 -26.47 -12.71
C GLU A 72 -46.58 -25.09 -12.30
N ASP A 73 -46.48 -24.71 -11.02
CA ASP A 73 -47.07 -23.46 -10.50
C ASP A 73 -46.03 -22.48 -9.90
N GLU A 74 -44.74 -22.63 -10.17
CA GLU A 74 -43.77 -21.54 -9.94
C GLU A 74 -43.83 -20.55 -11.10
N SER A 75 -44.94 -19.80 -11.15
CA SER A 75 -45.08 -18.62 -11.99
C SER A 75 -44.09 -17.57 -11.49
N TYR A 76 -42.86 -17.59 -12.00
CA TYR A 76 -41.89 -16.51 -11.77
C TYR A 76 -42.55 -15.19 -12.10
N GLY A 77 -42.65 -14.31 -11.11
CA GLY A 77 -43.30 -13.01 -11.22
C GLY A 77 -42.66 -12.18 -12.34
N GLU A 78 -43.45 -11.32 -12.99
CA GLU A 78 -42.89 -10.39 -13.97
C GLU A 78 -42.00 -9.35 -13.26
N VAL A 79 -40.77 -9.22 -13.73
CA VAL A 79 -39.81 -8.20 -13.25
C VAL A 79 -40.37 -6.81 -13.56
N SER A 80 -40.51 -5.95 -12.54
CA SER A 80 -40.89 -4.54 -12.71
C SER A 80 -39.65 -3.70 -13.02
N LYS A 81 -38.69 -3.69 -12.09
CA LYS A 81 -37.40 -2.99 -12.22
C LYS A 81 -36.36 -3.56 -11.26
N ILE A 82 -35.09 -3.31 -11.56
CA ILE A 82 -33.97 -3.55 -10.64
C ILE A 82 -33.85 -2.36 -9.69
N ILE A 83 -33.68 -2.63 -8.40
CA ILE A 83 -33.58 -1.63 -7.32
C ILE A 83 -32.34 -1.84 -6.42
N GLY A 84 -31.39 -2.65 -6.88
CA GLY A 84 -30.17 -2.98 -6.17
C GLY A 84 -29.31 -3.94 -6.96
N SER A 85 -28.00 -3.84 -6.78
CA SER A 85 -27.04 -4.84 -7.26
C SER A 85 -26.05 -5.19 -6.16
N ARG A 86 -25.47 -6.38 -6.23
CA ARG A 86 -24.32 -6.77 -5.42
C ARG A 86 -23.48 -7.82 -6.15
N ALA A 87 -22.16 -7.72 -5.99
CA ALA A 87 -21.26 -8.77 -6.44
C ALA A 87 -21.40 -10.02 -5.56
N LEU A 88 -21.35 -11.22 -6.17
CA LEU A 88 -21.29 -12.48 -5.44
C LEU A 88 -19.91 -12.67 -4.80
N GLU A 89 -19.87 -13.27 -3.61
CA GLU A 89 -18.62 -13.67 -2.96
C GLU A 89 -17.79 -14.56 -3.91
N GLY A 90 -16.57 -14.11 -4.22
CA GLY A 90 -15.66 -14.81 -5.14
C GLY A 90 -15.71 -14.35 -6.60
N GLY A 91 -16.42 -13.26 -6.93
CA GLY A 91 -16.36 -12.62 -8.26
C GLY A 91 -16.96 -13.46 -9.40
N THR A 92 -17.81 -14.43 -9.06
CA THR A 92 -18.39 -15.39 -10.01
C THR A 92 -19.66 -14.89 -10.71
N GLY A 93 -20.17 -13.71 -10.34
CA GLY A 93 -21.37 -13.14 -10.94
C GLY A 93 -21.99 -12.02 -10.12
N MET A 94 -23.16 -11.56 -10.58
CA MET A 94 -23.93 -10.47 -9.97
C MET A 94 -25.28 -10.99 -9.50
N GLU A 95 -25.76 -10.47 -8.38
CA GLU A 95 -27.15 -10.58 -7.95
C GLU A 95 -27.82 -9.22 -8.00
N TYR A 96 -29.12 -9.24 -8.31
CA TYR A 96 -29.93 -8.03 -8.42
C TYR A 96 -31.13 -8.12 -7.51
N LEU A 97 -31.45 -7.01 -6.85
CA LEU A 97 -32.66 -6.87 -6.05
C LEU A 97 -33.81 -6.46 -6.97
N ILE A 98 -34.81 -7.33 -7.07
CA ILE A 98 -35.92 -7.18 -8.01
C ILE A 98 -37.16 -6.65 -7.29
N GLU A 99 -37.75 -5.59 -7.83
CA GLU A 99 -39.14 -5.22 -7.54
C GLU A 99 -40.07 -5.97 -8.51
N TRP A 100 -41.06 -6.69 -7.98
CA TRP A 100 -41.96 -7.51 -8.75
C TRP A 100 -43.26 -6.77 -9.09
N LYS A 101 -43.82 -6.96 -10.29
CA LYS A 101 -45.07 -6.30 -10.71
C LYS A 101 -46.32 -6.80 -9.98
N ASP A 102 -46.28 -8.05 -9.51
CA ASP A 102 -47.37 -8.72 -8.78
C ASP A 102 -47.47 -8.28 -7.31
N GLY A 103 -46.59 -7.38 -6.86
CA GLY A 103 -46.58 -6.85 -5.50
C GLY A 103 -45.91 -7.78 -4.49
N HIS A 104 -45.19 -8.81 -4.93
CA HIS A 104 -44.33 -9.59 -4.05
C HIS A 104 -43.20 -8.74 -3.45
N THR A 105 -42.75 -9.12 -2.26
CA THR A 105 -41.64 -8.46 -1.57
C THR A 105 -40.38 -8.52 -2.42
N PRO A 106 -39.59 -7.43 -2.51
CA PRO A 106 -38.36 -7.46 -3.28
C PRO A 106 -37.40 -8.55 -2.83
N SER A 107 -36.76 -9.21 -3.79
CA SER A 107 -35.88 -10.36 -3.52
C SER A 107 -34.63 -10.33 -4.40
N TRP A 108 -33.51 -10.80 -3.84
CA TRP A 108 -32.26 -10.98 -4.56
C TRP A 108 -32.34 -12.17 -5.49
N VAL A 109 -32.00 -11.95 -6.76
CA VAL A 109 -32.04 -12.95 -7.82
C VAL A 109 -30.72 -12.90 -8.59
N PRO A 110 -30.05 -14.05 -8.83
CA PRO A 110 -28.84 -14.08 -9.65
C PRO A 110 -29.12 -13.63 -11.08
N SER A 111 -28.13 -12.99 -11.71
CA SER A 111 -28.22 -12.45 -13.06
C SER A 111 -28.70 -13.48 -14.11
N ASP A 112 -28.37 -14.75 -13.94
CA ASP A 112 -28.76 -15.86 -14.84
C ASP A 112 -30.28 -16.09 -14.93
N TYR A 113 -31.04 -15.67 -13.91
CA TYR A 113 -32.50 -15.84 -13.85
C TYR A 113 -33.27 -14.59 -14.30
N ILE A 114 -32.58 -13.52 -14.68
CA ILE A 114 -33.18 -12.27 -15.12
C ILE A 114 -32.98 -12.13 -16.63
N ALA A 115 -33.96 -11.54 -17.31
CA ALA A 115 -33.86 -11.28 -18.73
C ALA A 115 -32.68 -10.33 -19.02
N LYS A 116 -31.87 -10.68 -20.03
CA LYS A 116 -30.60 -9.99 -20.34
C LYS A 116 -30.79 -8.52 -20.71
N ASP A 117 -31.91 -8.19 -21.33
CA ASP A 117 -32.32 -6.82 -21.67
C ASP A 117 -32.57 -5.98 -20.42
N VAL A 118 -33.28 -6.51 -19.41
CA VAL A 118 -33.53 -5.82 -18.14
C VAL A 118 -32.22 -5.53 -17.39
N VAL A 119 -31.32 -6.51 -17.33
CA VAL A 119 -29.98 -6.31 -16.73
C VAL A 119 -29.19 -5.30 -17.54
N ALA A 120 -29.23 -5.37 -18.87
CA ALA A 120 -28.52 -4.43 -19.72
C ALA A 120 -29.06 -3.00 -19.57
N GLU A 121 -30.36 -2.78 -19.45
CA GLU A 121 -30.94 -1.45 -19.21
C GLU A 121 -30.43 -0.84 -17.90
N TYR A 122 -30.28 -1.65 -16.86
CA TYR A 122 -29.71 -1.22 -15.58
C TYR A 122 -28.20 -0.97 -15.68
N GLU A 123 -27.42 -1.86 -16.29
CA GLU A 123 -25.95 -1.79 -16.26
C GLU A 123 -25.31 -0.93 -17.37
N THR A 124 -25.99 -0.74 -18.50
CA THR A 124 -25.43 0.01 -19.63
C THR A 124 -25.05 1.45 -19.29
N PRO A 125 -25.85 2.23 -18.54
CA PRO A 125 -25.46 3.57 -18.10
C PRO A 125 -24.17 3.58 -17.29
N TRP A 126 -24.02 2.64 -16.35
CA TRP A 126 -22.84 2.49 -15.50
C TRP A 126 -21.58 2.22 -16.33
N TRP A 127 -21.61 1.19 -17.17
CA TRP A 127 -20.46 0.84 -18.01
C TRP A 127 -20.15 1.90 -19.06
N THR A 128 -21.16 2.63 -19.54
CA THR A 128 -20.95 3.76 -20.46
C THR A 128 -20.23 4.92 -19.76
N ALA A 129 -20.62 5.23 -18.53
CA ALA A 129 -19.98 6.27 -17.73
C ALA A 129 -18.53 5.89 -17.38
N ALA A 130 -18.30 4.66 -16.90
CA ALA A 130 -16.96 4.16 -16.57
C ALA A 130 -16.01 4.15 -17.78
N LYS A 131 -16.46 3.63 -18.94
CA LYS A 131 -15.65 3.56 -20.18
C LYS A 131 -15.33 4.92 -20.79
N LYS A 132 -16.09 5.96 -20.44
CA LYS A 132 -15.83 7.35 -20.85
C LYS A 132 -15.12 8.16 -19.77
N ALA A 133 -14.93 7.60 -18.58
CA ALA A 133 -14.52 8.32 -17.39
C ALA A 133 -15.39 9.58 -17.14
N ASP A 134 -16.70 9.43 -17.26
CA ASP A 134 -17.68 10.50 -17.02
C ASP A 134 -18.00 10.59 -15.53
N GLU A 135 -17.31 11.51 -14.84
CA GLU A 135 -17.46 11.75 -13.40
C GLU A 135 -18.90 12.09 -13.01
N ASN A 136 -19.57 12.95 -13.78
CA ASN A 136 -20.91 13.41 -13.44
C ASN A 136 -21.94 12.29 -13.57
N ALA A 137 -21.83 11.49 -14.63
CA ALA A 137 -22.71 10.34 -14.83
C ALA A 137 -22.48 9.27 -13.75
N LEU A 138 -21.22 8.96 -13.41
CA LEU A 138 -20.92 8.04 -12.30
C LEU A 138 -21.48 8.55 -10.98
N LYS A 139 -21.27 9.84 -10.68
CA LYS A 139 -21.76 10.46 -9.44
C LYS A 139 -23.27 10.38 -9.32
N GLN A 140 -24.01 10.72 -10.38
CA GLN A 140 -25.47 10.61 -10.40
C GLN A 140 -25.97 9.18 -10.18
N LEU A 141 -25.26 8.18 -10.71
CA LEU A 141 -25.60 6.77 -10.54
C LEU A 141 -25.28 6.27 -9.13
N ILE A 142 -24.19 6.72 -8.50
CA ILE A 142 -23.83 6.36 -7.13
C ILE A 142 -24.77 7.02 -6.11
N GLU A 143 -25.17 8.27 -6.35
CA GLU A 143 -26.11 9.01 -5.49
C GLU A 143 -27.58 8.60 -5.71
N ALA A 144 -27.86 7.72 -6.67
CA ALA A 144 -29.20 7.18 -6.88
C ALA A 144 -29.59 6.26 -5.70
N ASP A 145 -30.84 6.36 -5.25
CA ASP A 145 -31.41 5.48 -4.20
C ASP A 145 -31.81 4.10 -4.77
N ASP A 146 -30.95 3.54 -5.63
CA ASP A 146 -31.15 2.26 -6.30
C ASP A 146 -30.23 1.15 -5.77
N GLY A 147 -29.56 1.38 -4.62
CA GLY A 147 -28.78 0.36 -3.91
C GLY A 147 -27.69 -0.29 -4.76
N ARG A 148 -27.14 0.43 -5.74
CA ARG A 148 -26.11 -0.07 -6.64
C ARG A 148 -24.80 -0.34 -5.92
N ASP A 149 -24.21 -1.48 -6.21
CA ASP A 149 -22.86 -1.83 -5.79
C ASP A 149 -21.81 -1.15 -6.70
N VAL A 150 -20.89 -0.42 -6.07
CA VAL A 150 -19.78 0.27 -6.76
C VAL A 150 -18.80 -0.74 -7.37
N ASP A 151 -18.67 -1.91 -6.76
CA ASP A 151 -17.80 -2.99 -7.22
C ASP A 151 -18.56 -3.99 -8.11
N THR A 152 -19.62 -3.54 -8.78
CA THR A 152 -20.21 -4.25 -9.92
C THR A 152 -19.13 -4.67 -10.91
N VAL A 153 -19.16 -5.94 -11.32
CA VAL A 153 -18.18 -6.53 -12.24
C VAL A 153 -18.76 -6.79 -13.62
N ASP A 154 -17.94 -6.58 -14.65
CA ASP A 154 -18.25 -6.99 -16.02
C ASP A 154 -17.97 -8.51 -16.22
N PRO A 155 -18.26 -9.09 -17.41
CA PRO A 155 -17.99 -10.51 -17.67
C PRO A 155 -16.53 -10.95 -17.51
N ASP A 156 -15.57 -10.01 -17.60
CA ASP A 156 -14.14 -10.26 -17.40
C ASP A 156 -13.73 -10.07 -15.92
N GLY A 157 -14.69 -9.82 -15.03
CA GLY A 157 -14.47 -9.56 -13.61
C GLY A 157 -13.93 -8.15 -13.31
N ARG A 158 -14.08 -7.19 -14.23
CA ARG A 158 -13.55 -5.83 -14.03
C ARG A 158 -14.57 -4.91 -13.40
N THR A 159 -14.17 -4.14 -12.40
CA THR A 159 -14.98 -3.05 -11.82
C THR A 159 -14.78 -1.74 -12.59
N ALA A 160 -15.64 -0.75 -12.33
CA ALA A 160 -15.50 0.59 -12.89
C ALA A 160 -14.13 1.23 -12.57
N LEU A 161 -13.58 0.95 -11.37
CA LEU A 161 -12.31 1.49 -10.91
C LEU A 161 -11.16 1.09 -11.85
N LEU A 162 -11.09 -0.18 -12.25
CA LEU A 162 -10.08 -0.67 -13.21
C LEU A 162 -10.10 0.09 -14.54
N PHE A 163 -11.30 0.40 -15.07
CA PHE A 163 -11.44 1.16 -16.31
C PHE A 163 -10.93 2.59 -16.16
N VAL A 164 -11.42 3.32 -15.16
CA VAL A 164 -11.06 4.74 -14.98
C VAL A 164 -9.58 4.91 -14.61
N SER A 165 -8.98 3.92 -13.94
CA SER A 165 -7.55 3.90 -13.65
C SER A 165 -6.70 3.77 -14.91
N GLY A 166 -7.07 2.89 -15.84
CA GLY A 166 -6.40 2.77 -17.14
C GLY A 166 -6.61 3.99 -18.06
N LEU A 167 -7.79 4.61 -17.98
CA LEU A 167 -8.09 5.85 -18.70
C LEU A 167 -7.34 7.07 -18.14
N GLY A 168 -6.91 7.02 -16.87
CA GLY A 168 -6.14 8.08 -16.23
C GLY A 168 -7.01 9.17 -15.59
N SER A 169 -8.26 8.85 -15.21
CA SER A 169 -9.18 9.83 -14.63
C SER A 169 -9.09 9.85 -13.10
N GLU A 170 -8.24 10.74 -12.58
CA GLU A 170 -8.12 10.97 -11.13
C GLU A 170 -9.45 11.36 -10.44
N PRO A 171 -10.32 12.21 -11.03
CA PRO A 171 -11.60 12.54 -10.39
C PRO A 171 -12.52 11.34 -10.22
N CYS A 172 -12.62 10.48 -11.24
CA CYS A 172 -13.44 9.27 -11.15
C CYS A 172 -12.87 8.25 -10.16
N VAL A 173 -11.53 8.11 -10.10
CA VAL A 173 -10.87 7.24 -9.11
C VAL A 173 -11.20 7.71 -7.69
N ARG A 174 -11.10 9.02 -7.43
CA ARG A 174 -11.45 9.60 -6.13
C ARG A 174 -12.91 9.37 -5.78
N LEU A 175 -13.82 9.63 -6.72
CA LEU A 175 -15.25 9.43 -6.53
C LEU A 175 -15.60 7.98 -6.17
N LEU A 176 -15.04 7.01 -6.90
CA LEU A 176 -15.31 5.58 -6.65
C LEU A 176 -14.71 5.15 -5.31
N ALA A 177 -13.51 5.61 -4.96
CA ALA A 177 -12.88 5.33 -3.66
C ALA A 177 -13.68 5.94 -2.49
N GLU A 178 -14.17 7.17 -2.62
CA GLU A 178 -15.05 7.81 -1.63
C GLU A 178 -16.38 7.07 -1.48
N ALA A 179 -16.85 6.41 -2.54
CA ALA A 179 -18.03 5.55 -2.52
C ALA A 179 -17.75 4.13 -1.99
N GLY A 180 -16.50 3.83 -1.58
CA GLY A 180 -16.13 2.57 -0.94
C GLY A 180 -15.68 1.46 -1.89
N ALA A 181 -15.28 1.78 -3.13
CA ALA A 181 -14.72 0.81 -4.07
C ALA A 181 -13.49 0.08 -3.48
N ASP A 182 -13.39 -1.22 -3.73
CA ASP A 182 -12.20 -2.01 -3.43
C ASP A 182 -11.04 -1.64 -4.37
N LEU A 183 -10.02 -0.98 -3.82
CA LEU A 183 -8.84 -0.54 -4.56
C LEU A 183 -7.99 -1.71 -5.08
N ASP A 184 -8.02 -2.83 -4.36
CA ASP A 184 -7.20 -4.02 -4.58
C ASP A 184 -7.96 -5.15 -5.29
N HIS A 185 -9.18 -4.86 -5.76
CA HIS A 185 -9.97 -5.78 -6.57
C HIS A 185 -9.16 -6.32 -7.76
N ARG A 186 -9.27 -7.63 -8.00
CA ARG A 186 -8.55 -8.34 -9.07
C ARG A 186 -9.51 -8.76 -10.16
N ASP A 187 -9.17 -8.45 -11.42
CA ASP A 187 -9.95 -8.99 -12.55
C ASP A 187 -9.78 -10.50 -12.73
N ASN A 188 -10.75 -11.14 -13.38
CA ASN A 188 -10.73 -12.59 -13.65
C ASN A 188 -9.85 -12.95 -14.86
N SER A 189 -9.44 -11.95 -15.65
CA SER A 189 -8.68 -12.16 -16.88
C SER A 189 -7.19 -12.36 -16.65
N GLY A 190 -6.63 -11.73 -15.63
CA GLY A 190 -5.21 -11.88 -15.30
C GLY A 190 -4.85 -11.45 -13.88
N GLY A 191 -5.83 -11.28 -13.00
CA GLY A 191 -5.60 -10.84 -11.62
C GLY A 191 -5.13 -9.40 -11.51
N LEU A 192 -5.45 -8.55 -12.49
CA LEU A 192 -4.97 -7.17 -12.54
C LEU A 192 -5.78 -6.29 -11.59
N THR A 193 -5.07 -5.46 -10.82
CA THR A 193 -5.66 -4.44 -9.94
C THR A 193 -5.70 -3.05 -10.59
N SER A 194 -6.31 -2.09 -9.90
CA SER A 194 -6.34 -0.68 -10.31
C SER A 194 -4.94 -0.09 -10.52
N LEU A 195 -3.97 -0.45 -9.68
CA LEU A 195 -2.56 -0.04 -9.82
C LEU A 195 -1.91 -0.68 -11.05
N HIS A 196 -2.22 -1.95 -11.36
CA HIS A 196 -1.75 -2.57 -12.60
C HIS A 196 -2.29 -1.86 -13.84
N MET A 197 -3.56 -1.44 -13.84
CA MET A 197 -4.13 -0.67 -14.94
C MET A 197 -3.44 0.68 -15.08
N ALA A 198 -3.22 1.42 -13.99
CA ALA A 198 -2.49 2.68 -14.01
C ALA A 198 -1.05 2.51 -14.55
N ALA A 199 -0.35 1.44 -14.14
CA ALA A 199 0.98 1.10 -14.63
C ALA A 199 0.99 0.72 -16.11
N GLY A 200 0.12 -0.20 -16.53
CA GLY A 200 0.03 -0.69 -17.91
C GLY A 200 -0.26 0.40 -18.93
N TYR A 201 -1.09 1.37 -18.55
CA TYR A 201 -1.50 2.50 -19.38
C TYR A 201 -0.68 3.79 -19.13
N ALA A 202 0.39 3.72 -18.32
CA ALA A 202 1.30 4.83 -18.05
C ALA A 202 0.59 6.08 -17.47
N ARG A 203 -0.21 5.90 -16.42
CA ARG A 203 -1.01 6.92 -15.73
C ARG A 203 -0.41 7.29 -14.36
N PRO A 204 0.63 8.16 -14.32
CA PRO A 204 1.34 8.47 -13.07
C PRO A 204 0.47 9.19 -12.03
N GLY A 205 -0.43 10.09 -12.45
CA GLY A 205 -1.32 10.80 -11.54
C GLY A 205 -2.28 9.87 -10.80
N VAL A 206 -2.92 8.95 -11.54
CA VAL A 206 -3.75 7.90 -10.96
C VAL A 206 -2.95 6.96 -10.06
N ALA A 207 -1.75 6.54 -10.47
CA ALA A 207 -0.92 5.66 -9.64
C ALA A 207 -0.60 6.30 -8.28
N LYS A 208 -0.21 7.58 -8.28
CA LYS A 208 0.00 8.35 -7.03
C LYS A 208 -1.27 8.43 -6.20
N LEU A 209 -2.39 8.77 -6.80
CA LEU A 209 -3.68 8.86 -6.10
C LEU A 209 -4.09 7.54 -5.45
N LEU A 210 -3.95 6.42 -6.17
CA LEU A 210 -4.28 5.10 -5.61
C LEU A 210 -3.39 4.76 -4.41
N LEU A 211 -2.10 5.07 -4.47
CA LEU A 211 -1.17 4.90 -3.34
C LEU A 211 -1.54 5.80 -2.15
N GLU A 212 -1.91 7.06 -2.40
CA GLU A 212 -2.39 7.99 -1.37
C GLU A 212 -3.69 7.52 -0.70
N LEU A 213 -4.54 6.81 -1.45
CA LEU A 213 -5.79 6.22 -0.94
C LEU A 213 -5.57 4.87 -0.24
N GLY A 214 -4.35 4.33 -0.26
CA GLY A 214 -3.98 3.11 0.46
C GLY A 214 -4.11 1.81 -0.33
N ALA A 215 -4.11 1.86 -1.67
CA ALA A 215 -4.01 0.66 -2.51
C ALA A 215 -2.68 -0.07 -2.27
N ASP A 216 -2.68 -1.40 -2.31
CA ASP A 216 -1.51 -2.23 -2.08
C ASP A 216 -0.53 -2.19 -3.27
N PRO A 217 0.66 -1.57 -3.14
CA PRO A 217 1.67 -1.54 -4.21
C PRO A 217 2.29 -2.91 -4.51
N GLU A 218 2.16 -3.88 -3.60
CA GLU A 218 2.77 -5.22 -3.69
C GLU A 218 1.78 -6.29 -4.17
N ALA A 219 0.54 -5.92 -4.50
CA ALA A 219 -0.44 -6.86 -5.05
C ALA A 219 0.11 -7.54 -6.32
N GLU A 220 0.12 -8.87 -6.36
CA GLU A 220 0.65 -9.64 -7.50
C GLU A 220 -0.44 -10.00 -8.50
N ASP A 221 -0.24 -9.79 -9.81
CA ASP A 221 -1.10 -10.36 -10.86
C ASP A 221 -0.96 -11.90 -10.96
N ASP A 222 -1.72 -12.55 -11.85
CA ASP A 222 -1.67 -14.02 -12.02
C ASP A 222 -0.33 -14.53 -12.58
N ARG A 223 0.51 -13.61 -13.09
CA ARG A 223 1.89 -13.89 -13.53
C ARG A 223 2.91 -13.57 -12.45
N ARG A 224 2.47 -13.28 -11.23
CA ARG A 224 3.30 -12.87 -10.08
C ARG A 224 4.11 -11.61 -10.33
N ARG A 225 3.53 -10.67 -11.07
CA ARG A 225 4.13 -9.35 -11.27
C ARG A 225 3.43 -8.37 -10.35
N THR A 226 4.21 -7.52 -9.69
CA THR A 226 3.68 -6.32 -9.04
C THR A 226 3.37 -5.26 -10.12
N PRO A 227 2.60 -4.19 -9.79
CA PRO A 227 2.46 -3.02 -10.64
C PRO A 227 3.82 -2.42 -11.05
N LEU A 228 4.81 -2.45 -10.16
CA LEU A 228 6.17 -1.96 -10.41
C LEU A 228 6.90 -2.82 -11.44
N ASP A 229 6.81 -4.15 -11.30
CA ASP A 229 7.41 -5.09 -12.27
C ASP A 229 6.78 -4.93 -13.65
N LEU A 230 5.46 -4.80 -13.72
CA LEU A 230 4.73 -4.55 -14.96
C LEU A 230 5.21 -3.25 -15.64
N ALA A 231 5.31 -2.15 -14.89
CA ALA A 231 5.77 -0.88 -15.43
C ALA A 231 7.21 -0.96 -15.97
N ARG A 232 8.11 -1.63 -15.25
CA ARG A 232 9.51 -1.86 -15.67
C ARG A 232 9.60 -2.75 -16.92
N GLU A 233 8.81 -3.82 -16.99
CA GLU A 233 8.74 -4.71 -18.15
C GLU A 233 8.30 -3.95 -19.40
N ILE A 234 7.24 -3.13 -19.29
CA ILE A 234 6.72 -2.31 -20.39
C ILE A 234 7.74 -1.24 -20.81
N LEU A 235 8.37 -0.56 -19.85
CA LEU A 235 9.39 0.45 -20.14
C LEU A 235 10.57 -0.15 -20.92
N LYS A 236 11.01 -1.36 -20.55
CA LYS A 236 12.12 -2.07 -21.21
C LYS A 236 11.85 -2.34 -22.70
N VAL A 237 10.62 -2.69 -23.05
CA VAL A 237 10.23 -3.00 -24.45
C VAL A 237 9.78 -1.77 -25.24
N THR A 238 9.59 -0.61 -24.59
CA THR A 238 9.11 0.61 -25.25
C THR A 238 10.20 1.23 -26.16
N PRO A 239 9.93 1.46 -27.46
CA PRO A 239 10.93 1.99 -28.39
C PRO A 239 11.47 3.38 -27.99
N LYS A 240 12.80 3.54 -28.02
CA LYS A 240 13.47 4.79 -27.60
C LYS A 240 13.51 5.88 -28.67
N GLY A 241 13.54 5.48 -29.95
CA GLY A 241 13.77 6.39 -31.08
C GLY A 241 12.56 7.14 -31.64
N ASN A 242 11.34 6.87 -31.13
CA ASN A 242 10.12 7.50 -31.65
C ASN A 242 9.63 8.60 -30.67
N PRO A 243 9.55 9.89 -31.10
CA PRO A 243 9.02 10.97 -30.29
C PRO A 243 7.60 10.72 -29.77
N MET A 244 6.76 10.00 -30.51
CA MET A 244 5.40 9.64 -30.07
C MET A 244 5.41 8.67 -28.88
N GLN A 245 6.47 7.87 -28.73
CA GLN A 245 6.66 6.96 -27.59
C GLN A 245 7.40 7.64 -26.42
N PHE A 246 7.98 8.82 -26.64
CA PHE A 246 8.68 9.57 -25.59
C PHE A 246 7.73 9.87 -24.41
N GLY A 247 6.54 10.40 -24.70
CA GLY A 247 5.54 10.70 -23.67
C GLY A 247 5.12 9.45 -22.87
N ARG A 248 4.99 8.29 -23.55
CA ARG A 248 4.72 7.02 -22.87
C ARG A 248 5.85 6.60 -21.93
N ARG A 249 7.11 6.79 -22.33
CA ARG A 249 8.28 6.50 -21.47
C ARG A 249 8.30 7.39 -20.23
N ILE A 250 8.09 8.70 -20.40
CA ILE A 250 7.99 9.62 -19.26
C ILE A 250 6.83 9.25 -18.34
N GLY A 251 5.68 8.84 -18.89
CA GLY A 251 4.55 8.35 -18.10
C GLY A 251 4.89 7.10 -17.29
N LEU A 252 5.56 6.11 -17.91
CA LEU A 252 6.01 4.89 -17.23
C LEU A 252 7.08 5.19 -16.18
N GLU A 253 8.05 6.04 -16.48
CA GLU A 253 9.07 6.50 -15.51
C GLU A 253 8.41 7.22 -14.33
N GLY A 254 7.37 8.02 -14.57
CA GLY A 254 6.59 8.68 -13.52
C GLY A 254 5.82 7.70 -12.64
N VAL A 255 5.25 6.62 -13.22
CA VAL A 255 4.61 5.55 -12.44
C VAL A 255 5.65 4.77 -11.63
N ILE A 256 6.78 4.41 -12.24
CA ILE A 256 7.87 3.70 -11.57
C ILE A 256 8.36 4.52 -10.39
N GLY A 257 8.61 5.81 -10.56
CA GLY A 257 9.05 6.68 -9.46
C GLY A 257 8.01 6.79 -8.33
N ALA A 258 6.71 6.81 -8.66
CA ALA A 258 5.65 6.81 -7.65
C ALA A 258 5.60 5.50 -6.85
N LEU A 259 5.70 4.36 -7.54
CA LEU A 259 5.73 3.04 -6.91
C LEU A 259 7.03 2.81 -6.12
N GLU A 260 8.18 3.18 -6.68
CA GLU A 260 9.46 3.08 -5.98
C GLU A 260 9.47 3.93 -4.71
N GLY A 261 8.89 5.13 -4.74
CA GLY A 261 8.76 5.97 -3.53
C GLY A 261 7.75 5.47 -2.51
N ALA A 262 6.86 4.55 -2.89
CA ALA A 262 5.93 3.89 -1.95
C ALA A 262 6.49 2.57 -1.40
N VAL A 263 7.29 1.85 -2.19
CA VAL A 263 7.84 0.53 -1.86
C VAL A 263 9.21 0.64 -1.17
N PHE A 264 10.03 1.61 -1.55
CA PHE A 264 11.39 1.77 -1.04
C PHE A 264 11.51 3.05 -0.23
N GLU A 265 12.24 2.95 0.88
CA GLU A 265 12.64 4.09 1.70
C GLU A 265 14.15 4.25 1.73
N TYR A 266 14.61 5.47 2.01
CA TYR A 266 16.01 5.73 2.31
C TYR A 266 16.22 5.58 3.82
N ALA A 267 17.08 4.63 4.19
CA ALA A 267 17.49 4.41 5.58
C ALA A 267 18.92 4.93 5.82
N GLU A 268 19.20 5.33 7.06
CA GLU A 268 20.53 5.76 7.46
C GLU A 268 21.47 4.55 7.56
N VAL A 269 22.59 4.63 6.83
CA VAL A 269 23.66 3.64 6.89
C VAL A 269 24.56 3.94 8.07
N GLN A 270 24.83 2.93 8.89
CA GLN A 270 25.82 3.02 9.95
C GLN A 270 27.24 2.84 9.42
N GLU A 271 27.46 1.84 8.56
CA GLU A 271 28.78 1.51 8.02
C GLU A 271 28.64 0.66 6.74
N ILE A 272 29.56 0.82 5.80
CA ILE A 272 29.79 -0.13 4.70
C ILE A 272 30.85 -1.14 5.14
N MET A 273 30.48 -2.43 5.18
CA MET A 273 31.36 -3.48 5.70
C MET A 273 32.22 -4.12 4.60
N GLU A 274 31.59 -4.49 3.49
CA GLU A 274 32.24 -5.25 2.42
C GLU A 274 31.86 -4.72 1.03
N LYS A 275 32.72 -5.00 0.05
CA LYS A 275 32.48 -4.72 -1.36
C LYS A 275 32.58 -6.00 -2.16
N ARG A 276 31.63 -6.21 -3.07
CA ARG A 276 31.67 -7.29 -4.05
C ARG A 276 31.32 -6.80 -5.46
N GLY A 277 31.61 -7.64 -6.45
CA GLY A 277 31.30 -7.35 -7.84
C GLY A 277 32.33 -6.46 -8.55
N LYS A 278 32.07 -6.16 -9.82
CA LYS A 278 32.94 -5.35 -10.69
C LYS A 278 32.12 -4.51 -11.66
N GLY A 279 32.61 -3.32 -12.00
CA GLY A 279 31.98 -2.43 -12.98
C GLY A 279 30.61 -1.92 -12.51
N ASN A 280 29.57 -2.09 -13.33
CA ASN A 280 28.22 -1.61 -13.01
C ASN A 280 27.45 -2.48 -12.01
N ASN A 281 28.00 -3.65 -11.64
CA ASN A 281 27.40 -4.59 -10.68
C ASN A 281 28.17 -4.62 -9.36
N VAL A 282 28.73 -3.47 -8.96
CA VAL A 282 29.32 -3.34 -7.62
C VAL A 282 28.20 -3.26 -6.59
N GLU A 283 28.35 -4.03 -5.53
CA GLU A 283 27.45 -4.08 -4.38
C GLU A 283 28.26 -3.92 -3.11
N TYR A 284 27.68 -3.22 -2.14
CA TYR A 284 28.25 -2.97 -0.84
C TYR A 284 27.38 -3.64 0.22
N LEU A 285 28.01 -4.32 1.18
CA LEU A 285 27.32 -4.85 2.35
C LEU A 285 27.13 -3.71 3.33
N VAL A 286 25.88 -3.31 3.52
CA VAL A 286 25.49 -2.15 4.32
C VAL A 286 25.00 -2.64 5.68
N ARG A 287 25.50 -2.02 6.75
CA ARG A 287 24.93 -2.14 8.10
C ARG A 287 24.04 -0.94 8.39
N TRP A 288 22.79 -1.20 8.74
CA TRP A 288 21.80 -0.15 9.01
C TRP A 288 21.89 0.37 10.44
N LYS A 289 21.57 1.65 10.64
CA LYS A 289 21.63 2.30 11.96
C LYS A 289 20.49 1.90 12.89
N ASP A 290 19.35 1.52 12.33
CA ASP A 290 18.18 1.00 13.05
C ASP A 290 18.37 -0.44 13.57
N GLY A 291 19.46 -1.10 13.18
CA GLY A 291 19.77 -2.47 13.56
C GLY A 291 19.07 -3.53 12.71
N GLU A 292 18.50 -3.14 11.56
CA GLU A 292 18.01 -4.08 10.56
C GLU A 292 19.13 -4.96 10.00
N VAL A 293 18.75 -6.05 9.35
CA VAL A 293 19.70 -7.05 8.86
C VAL A 293 20.62 -6.46 7.79
N ASN A 294 21.92 -6.71 7.92
CA ASN A 294 22.90 -6.26 6.93
C ASN A 294 22.56 -6.83 5.55
N GLU A 295 22.56 -5.97 4.53
CA GLU A 295 22.17 -6.37 3.19
C GLU A 295 23.13 -5.87 2.11
N TRP A 296 23.16 -6.59 0.99
CA TRP A 296 23.97 -6.21 -0.17
C TRP A 296 23.20 -5.24 -1.05
N VAL A 297 23.58 -3.97 -0.97
CA VAL A 297 22.97 -2.87 -1.73
C VAL A 297 23.82 -2.55 -2.95
N LYS A 298 23.20 -2.34 -4.11
CA LYS A 298 23.92 -1.91 -5.32
C LYS A 298 24.49 -0.52 -5.13
N ALA A 299 25.71 -0.29 -5.63
CA ALA A 299 26.44 0.98 -5.51
C ALA A 299 25.59 2.22 -5.88
N ARG A 300 24.74 2.10 -6.92
CA ARG A 300 23.86 3.19 -7.37
C ARG A 300 22.78 3.62 -6.38
N TYR A 301 22.53 2.83 -5.33
CA TYR A 301 21.54 3.11 -4.27
C TYR A 301 22.20 3.43 -2.93
N VAL A 302 23.54 3.35 -2.86
CA VAL A 302 24.31 3.78 -1.70
C VAL A 302 24.74 5.23 -1.95
N ALA A 303 24.73 6.05 -0.91
CA ALA A 303 25.13 7.45 -1.03
C ALA A 303 26.60 7.55 -1.47
N GLU A 304 26.89 8.47 -2.40
CA GLU A 304 28.21 8.58 -3.06
C GLU A 304 29.32 8.96 -2.09
N ASP A 305 29.00 9.75 -1.06
CA ASP A 305 29.88 10.11 0.05
C ASP A 305 30.28 8.86 0.87
N LEU A 306 29.33 8.03 1.26
CA LEU A 306 29.62 6.78 1.99
C LEU A 306 30.53 5.84 1.17
N VAL A 307 30.24 5.71 -0.13
CA VAL A 307 31.06 4.89 -1.03
C VAL A 307 32.47 5.46 -1.15
N ARG A 308 32.60 6.78 -1.29
CA ARG A 308 33.90 7.45 -1.36
C ARG A 308 34.71 7.24 -0.09
N ASP A 309 34.07 7.37 1.07
CA ASP A 309 34.73 7.22 2.36
C ASP A 309 35.22 5.77 2.56
N TYR A 310 34.38 4.78 2.22
CA TYR A 310 34.77 3.38 2.23
C TYR A 310 35.94 3.08 1.27
N GLU A 311 35.91 3.62 0.05
CA GLU A 311 36.99 3.41 -0.93
C GLU A 311 38.30 4.14 -0.56
N ALA A 312 38.21 5.23 0.19
CA ALA A 312 39.35 5.90 0.80
C ALA A 312 39.93 5.13 2.00
N GLY A 313 39.21 4.09 2.48
CA GLY A 313 39.59 3.33 3.67
C GLY A 313 39.38 4.12 4.96
N LEU A 314 38.46 5.09 4.96
CA LEU A 314 38.06 5.81 6.16
C LEU A 314 37.21 4.87 7.01
N GLU A 315 37.62 4.66 8.26
CA GLU A 315 36.86 3.88 9.23
C GLU A 315 35.89 4.79 9.97
N TYR A 316 34.62 4.36 10.07
CA TYR A 316 33.61 5.06 10.85
C TYR A 316 33.79 4.68 12.33
N ALA A 317 34.63 5.42 13.04
CA ALA A 317 34.80 5.30 14.48
C ALA A 317 33.89 6.27 15.24
N VAL A 318 33.39 5.87 16.40
CA VAL A 318 32.63 6.77 17.28
C VAL A 318 33.61 7.55 18.14
N ALA A 319 33.65 8.87 17.96
CA ALA A 319 34.43 9.77 18.80
C ALA A 319 33.85 9.83 20.22
N GLU A 320 34.69 9.65 21.24
CA GLU A 320 34.33 9.89 22.64
C GLU A 320 34.30 11.39 22.95
N GLY A 321 35.17 12.17 22.29
CA GLY A 321 35.21 13.62 22.44
C GLY A 321 36.47 14.26 21.86
N VAL A 322 36.44 15.58 21.74
CA VAL A 322 37.59 16.39 21.31
C VAL A 322 38.42 16.81 22.53
N VAL A 323 39.73 16.57 22.49
CA VAL A 323 40.66 16.84 23.60
C VAL A 323 41.69 17.94 23.28
N GLY A 324 41.81 18.35 22.02
CA GLY A 324 42.77 19.36 21.59
C GLY A 324 42.38 20.06 20.30
N LYS A 325 42.94 21.24 20.06
CA LYS A 325 42.80 22.01 18.81
C LYS A 325 44.15 22.56 18.39
N ARG A 326 44.48 22.48 17.10
CA ARG A 326 45.65 23.11 16.48
C ARG A 326 45.28 23.68 15.11
N VAL A 327 46.19 24.46 14.54
CA VAL A 327 46.09 24.89 13.14
C VAL A 327 47.08 24.03 12.36
N GLY A 328 46.57 23.25 11.39
CA GLY A 328 47.37 22.41 10.51
C GLY A 328 48.21 23.24 9.54
N ASP A 329 49.14 22.57 8.85
CA ASP A 329 50.08 23.22 7.93
C ASP A 329 49.39 23.95 6.76
N ASP A 330 48.17 23.53 6.43
CA ASP A 330 47.30 24.13 5.40
C ASP A 330 46.52 25.37 5.90
N GLY A 331 46.71 25.77 7.16
CA GLY A 331 46.01 26.89 7.79
C GLY A 331 44.57 26.60 8.22
N LYS A 332 44.12 25.35 8.08
CA LYS A 332 42.82 24.86 8.57
C LYS A 332 42.93 24.38 10.02
N ASN A 333 41.81 24.39 10.76
CA ASN A 333 41.79 23.83 12.10
C ASN A 333 41.80 22.30 12.04
N GLU A 334 42.58 21.71 12.94
CA GLU A 334 42.57 20.27 13.22
C GLU A 334 42.27 20.07 14.70
N TYR A 335 41.50 19.02 15.00
CA TYR A 335 41.08 18.66 16.34
C TYR A 335 41.68 17.31 16.71
N LEU A 336 42.14 17.19 17.95
CA LEU A 336 42.62 15.92 18.50
C LEU A 336 41.40 15.18 19.05
N VAL A 337 41.00 14.12 18.36
CA VAL A 337 39.81 13.34 18.68
C VAL A 337 40.21 12.09 19.45
N LYS A 338 39.56 11.89 20.61
CA LYS A 338 39.66 10.64 21.35
C LYS A 338 38.56 9.70 20.85
N TRP A 339 38.91 8.49 20.45
CA TRP A 339 37.98 7.51 19.91
C TRP A 339 37.55 6.50 20.97
N THR A 340 36.39 5.88 20.79
CA THR A 340 35.85 4.88 21.72
C THR A 340 36.50 3.50 21.57
N ASP A 341 37.10 3.23 20.42
CA ASP A 341 37.69 1.96 19.99
C ASP A 341 39.23 1.97 20.01
N THR A 342 39.85 3.15 20.12
CA THR A 342 41.31 3.32 20.11
C THR A 342 41.80 4.10 21.33
N ASP A 343 42.82 3.58 22.00
CA ASP A 343 43.42 4.21 23.19
C ASP A 343 44.20 5.50 22.87
N GLU A 344 44.60 5.68 21.61
CA GLU A 344 45.37 6.82 21.12
C GLU A 344 44.47 7.81 20.36
N ALA A 345 44.52 9.08 20.76
CA ALA A 345 43.80 10.16 20.09
C ALA A 345 44.53 10.58 18.80
N THR A 346 43.80 10.80 17.71
CA THR A 346 44.36 11.21 16.41
C THR A 346 43.94 12.63 16.03
N TRP A 347 44.79 13.31 15.26
CA TRP A 347 44.49 14.65 14.75
C TRP A 347 43.68 14.55 13.47
N GLU A 348 42.44 15.02 13.51
CA GLU A 348 41.53 15.03 12.38
C GLU A 348 41.21 16.45 11.93
N PRO A 349 41.03 16.69 10.62
CA PRO A 349 40.56 17.97 10.12
C PRO A 349 39.14 18.28 10.63
N GLU A 350 38.81 19.56 10.77
CA GLU A 350 37.48 20.04 11.21
C GLU A 350 36.30 19.41 10.47
N GLU A 351 36.49 19.06 9.19
CA GLU A 351 35.47 18.46 8.32
C GLU A 351 35.10 17.00 8.72
N ASN A 352 35.99 16.31 9.44
CA ASN A 352 35.83 14.90 9.84
C ASN A 352 35.34 14.72 11.29
N VAL A 353 35.15 15.82 12.03
CA VAL A 353 34.81 15.79 13.46
C VAL A 353 33.40 16.29 13.66
N ASP A 354 32.65 15.60 14.52
CA ASP A 354 31.27 15.98 14.85
C ASP A 354 31.21 17.44 15.35
N PRO A 355 30.40 18.32 14.69
CA PRO A 355 30.27 19.72 15.08
C PRO A 355 29.85 19.92 16.54
N ASP A 356 29.05 19.01 17.10
CA ASP A 356 28.58 19.11 18.49
C ASP A 356 29.74 18.89 19.48
N LEU A 357 30.64 17.96 19.17
CA LEU A 357 31.84 17.71 19.99
C LEU A 357 32.84 18.87 19.92
N ILE A 358 32.98 19.50 18.75
CA ILE A 358 33.78 20.73 18.60
C ILE A 358 33.20 21.84 19.47
N ASN A 359 31.89 22.06 19.38
CA ASN A 359 31.19 23.08 20.14
C ASN A 359 31.33 22.86 21.66
N GLU A 360 31.19 21.62 22.13
CA GLU A 360 31.36 21.27 23.55
C GLU A 360 32.78 21.59 24.04
N PHE A 361 33.80 21.22 23.26
CA PHE A 361 35.19 21.51 23.58
C PHE A 361 35.48 23.01 23.64
N GLU A 362 35.03 23.79 22.66
CA GLU A 362 35.25 25.23 22.61
C GLU A 362 34.55 25.96 23.77
N GLN A 363 33.32 25.55 24.11
CA GLN A 363 32.61 26.08 25.28
C GLN A 363 33.34 25.76 26.60
N GLY A 364 33.89 24.55 26.72
CA GLY A 364 34.68 24.12 27.88
C GLY A 364 35.99 24.91 28.06
N GLN A 365 36.63 25.31 26.95
CA GLN A 365 37.82 26.18 27.01
C GLN A 365 37.47 27.62 27.38
N ASN A 366 36.41 28.18 26.81
CA ASN A 366 35.96 29.55 27.14
C ASN A 366 35.51 29.67 28.61
N GLY A 367 34.99 28.59 29.21
CA GLY A 367 34.68 28.52 30.63
C GLY A 367 35.90 28.52 31.56
N LYS A 368 37.05 27.99 31.11
CA LYS A 368 38.30 27.97 31.90
C LYS A 368 39.06 29.30 31.89
N VAL A 369 38.94 30.09 30.82
CA VAL A 369 39.62 31.39 30.73
C VAL A 369 39.02 32.44 31.67
N ASN A 370 37.79 32.25 32.15
CA ASN A 370 37.06 33.23 32.95
C ASN A 370 37.18 33.07 34.48
N VAL A 371 38.01 32.13 34.98
CA VAL A 371 38.15 31.86 36.44
C VAL A 371 39.47 32.38 37.03
N GLU A 372 40.43 32.83 36.22
CA GLU A 372 41.75 33.31 36.71
C GLU A 372 41.88 34.84 36.87
N ALA A 373 40.78 35.60 36.85
CA ALA A 373 40.80 37.06 37.00
C ALA A 373 40.12 37.55 38.29
N GLU A 374 40.60 37.13 39.47
CA GLU A 374 40.35 37.87 40.71
C GLU A 374 41.64 38.59 41.18
N PRO A 375 41.71 39.93 41.13
CA PRO A 375 42.82 40.67 41.71
C PRO A 375 42.67 40.75 43.24
N SER A 376 43.58 40.08 43.94
CA SER A 376 43.88 40.32 45.35
C SER A 376 44.20 41.80 45.60
N LYS A 377 43.35 42.46 46.40
CA LYS A 377 43.67 43.74 47.04
C LYS A 377 43.08 43.78 48.46
N ASP A 378 43.87 43.29 49.40
CA ASP A 378 43.85 43.77 50.78
C ASP A 378 45.21 44.43 51.06
N GLY A 379 45.19 45.65 51.58
CA GLY A 379 46.40 46.30 52.10
C GLY A 379 46.49 47.82 51.95
N ARG A 380 45.62 48.58 52.64
CA ARG A 380 46.05 49.60 53.62
C ARG A 380 44.89 50.24 54.35
#